data_AF-A0A935F542-F1
#
_entry.id   AF-A0A935F542-F1
#
_cell.length_a   1.000
_cell.length_b   1.000
_cell.length_c   1.000
_cell.angle_alpha   90.00
_cell.angle_beta   90.00
_cell.angle_gamma   90.00
#
_symmetry.space_group_name_H-M   'P 1'
#
loop_
_entity.id
_entity.type
_entity.pdbx_description
1 polymer ?
#
loop_
_entity_poly.entity_id
_entity_poly.type
_entity_poly.pdbx_seq_one_letter_code
_entity_poly.pdbx_strand_id
1 'polypeptide(L)' 'MKRLGTALLYAIVAYVVAALAGYLLVQQLSSNVHDRALEAAMTGAFVVGPLGAIVGFVVGLVRGGRSSAPPQA' A
#
# COMPACT_ATOMS: atom_id res chain seq x y z
N MET A 1 -19.03 10.24 -2.35
CA MET A 1 -18.30 9.35 -3.29
C MET A 1 -16.85 9.79 -3.57
N LYS A 2 -16.55 11.09 -3.76
CA LYS A 2 -15.18 11.57 -4.05
C LYS A 2 -14.11 11.11 -3.06
N ARG A 3 -14.39 11.17 -1.75
CA ARG A 3 -13.48 10.72 -0.68
C ARG A 3 -13.16 9.22 -0.73
N LEU A 4 -14.15 8.38 -1.01
CA LEU A 4 -13.95 6.93 -1.19
C LEU A 4 -13.12 6.65 -2.44
N GLY A 5 -13.37 7.36 -3.54
CA GLY A 5 -12.57 7.26 -4.76
C GLY A 5 -11.10 7.62 -4.52
N THR A 6 -10.84 8.72 -3.80
CA THR A 6 -9.47 9.10 -3.42
C THR A 6 -8.83 8.06 -2.50
N ALA A 7 -9.55 7.53 -1.51
CA ALA A 7 -9.02 6.49 -0.63
C ALA A 7 -8.68 5.20 -1.39
N LEU A 8 -9.52 4.79 -2.34
CA LEU A 8 -9.26 3.63 -3.18
C LEU A 8 -8.03 3.83 -4.08
N LEU A 9 -7.87 5.02 -4.66
CA LEU A 9 -6.67 5.36 -5.44
C LEU A 9 -5.41 5.24 -4.58
N TYR A 10 -5.43 5.79 -3.36
CA TYR A 10 -4.31 5.66 -2.43
C TYR A 10 -4.03 4.20 -2.07
N ALA A 11 -5.06 3.37 -1.88
CA ALA A 11 -4.91 1.95 -1.60
C ALA A 11 -4.22 1.21 -2.75
N ILE A 12 -4.64 1.46 -4.00
CA ILE A 12 -4.06 0.84 -5.20
C ILE A 12 -2.58 1.24 -5.35
N VAL A 13 -2.27 2.54 -5.24
CA VAL A 13 -0.89 3.02 -5.37
C VAL A 13 -0.02 2.45 -4.25
N ALA A 14 -0.50 2.47 -3.00
CA ALA A 14 0.25 1.93 -1.88
C ALA A 14 0.44 0.40 -1.97
N TYR A 15 -0.55 -0.33 -2.50
CA TYR A 15 -0.43 -1.76 -2.78
C TYR A 15 0.75 -2.03 -3.71
N VAL A 16 0.80 -1.35 -4.86
CA VAL A 16 1.84 -1.58 -5.88
C VAL A 16 3.22 -1.24 -5.31
N VAL A 17 3.34 -0.09 -4.65
CA VAL A 17 4.63 0.33 -4.06
C VAL A 17 5.09 -0.65 -2.98
N ALA A 18 4.20 -1.05 -2.08
CA ALA A 18 4.52 -1.97 -1.00
C ALA A 18 4.83 -3.38 -1.53
N ALA A 19 4.09 -3.88 -2.51
CA ALA A 19 4.37 -5.18 -3.13
C ALA A 19 5.75 -5.22 -3.79
N LEU A 20 6.12 -4.17 -4.54
CA LEU A 20 7.44 -4.04 -5.15
C LEU A 20 8.55 -3.89 -4.09
N ALA A 21 8.32 -3.09 -3.05
CA ALA A 21 9.27 -2.96 -1.94
C ALA A 21 9.46 -4.31 -1.22
N GLY A 22 8.38 -5.03 -0.92
CA GLY A 22 8.42 -6.37 -0.32
C GLY A 22 9.18 -7.37 -1.18
N TYR A 23 8.92 -7.38 -2.50
CA TYR A 23 9.66 -8.20 -3.45
C TYR A 23 11.17 -7.92 -3.38
N LEU A 24 11.58 -6.65 -3.45
CA LEU A 24 12.99 -6.26 -3.38
C LEU A 24 13.62 -6.61 -2.04
N LEU A 25 12.91 -6.42 -0.93
CA LEU A 25 13.40 -6.79 0.40
C LEU A 25 13.65 -8.29 0.50
N VAL A 26 12.75 -9.14 0.01
CA VAL A 26 12.95 -10.60 -0.01
C VAL A 26 14.14 -10.97 -0.88
N GLN A 27 14.28 -10.37 -2.07
CA GLN A 27 15.42 -10.62 -2.96
C GLN A 27 16.77 -10.35 -2.28
N GLN A 28 16.85 -9.28 -1.48
CA GLN A 28 18.07 -8.84 -0.82
C GLN A 28 18.34 -9.54 0.52
N LEU A 29 17.30 -9.90 1.28
CA LEU A 29 17.43 -10.34 2.67
C LEU A 29 17.14 -11.83 2.88
N SER A 30 16.41 -12.49 1.96
CA SER A 30 16.06 -13.90 2.13
C SER A 30 17.27 -14.82 1.89
N SER A 31 17.46 -15.77 2.80
CA SER A 31 18.46 -16.83 2.67
C SER A 31 17.96 -18.03 1.87
N ASN A 32 16.74 -17.99 1.33
CA ASN A 32 16.21 -19.07 0.51
C ASN A 32 17.03 -19.19 -0.79
N VAL A 33 17.58 -20.39 -1.02
CA VAL A 33 18.44 -20.73 -2.17
C VAL A 33 17.67 -21.51 -3.24
N HIS A 34 16.52 -22.09 -2.89
CA HIS A 34 15.79 -22.99 -3.77
C HIS A 34 14.85 -22.23 -4.71
N ASP A 35 14.04 -21.30 -4.19
CA ASP A 35 13.14 -20.48 -5.02
C ASP A 35 12.82 -19.12 -4.37
N ARG A 36 13.81 -18.23 -4.40
CA ARG A 36 13.66 -16.87 -3.85
C ARG A 36 12.70 -16.00 -4.67
N ALA A 37 12.65 -16.22 -5.98
CA ALA A 37 11.81 -15.42 -6.86
C ALA A 37 10.32 -15.65 -6.58
N LEU A 38 9.92 -16.90 -6.37
CA LEU A 38 8.55 -17.24 -6.00
C LEU A 38 8.21 -16.74 -4.59
N GLU A 39 9.11 -16.90 -3.62
CA GLU A 39 8.94 -16.35 -2.27
C GLU A 39 8.73 -14.84 -2.30
N ALA A 40 9.55 -14.11 -3.06
CA ALA A 40 9.47 -12.66 -3.21
C ALA A 40 8.16 -12.23 -3.85
N ALA A 41 7.72 -12.93 -4.90
CA ALA A 41 6.45 -12.67 -5.57
C ALA A 41 5.26 -12.90 -4.64
N MET A 42 5.24 -14.03 -3.92
CA MET A 42 4.14 -14.37 -3.02
C MET A 42 4.07 -13.44 -1.81
N THR A 43 5.22 -13.18 -1.19
CA THR A 43 5.32 -12.25 -0.05
C THR A 43 4.92 -10.83 -0.45
N GLY A 44 5.42 -10.34 -1.58
CA GLY A 44 5.09 -9.02 -2.11
C GLY A 44 3.60 -8.89 -2.42
N ALA A 45 3.04 -9.81 -3.21
CA ALA A 45 1.67 -9.70 -3.71
C ALA A 45 0.59 -10.00 -2.65
N PHE A 46 0.84 -10.91 -1.72
CA PHE A 46 -0.19 -11.42 -0.79
C PHE A 46 0.00 -10.99 0.66
N VAL A 47 1.13 -10.40 1.03
CA VAL A 47 1.37 -9.93 2.40
C VAL A 47 1.70 -8.44 2.43
N VAL A 48 2.83 -8.04 1.84
CA VAL A 48 3.31 -6.66 1.95
C VAL A 48 2.43 -5.69 1.15
N GLY A 49 2.02 -6.08 -0.06
CA GLY A 49 1.08 -5.33 -0.90
C GLY A 49 -0.24 -5.05 -0.18
N PRO A 50 -1.00 -6.07 0.28
CA PRO A 50 -2.25 -5.86 1.00
C PRO A 50 -2.11 -4.99 2.26
N LEU A 51 -1.04 -5.16 3.04
CA LEU A 51 -0.75 -4.29 4.18
C LEU A 51 -0.54 -2.83 3.75
N GLY A 52 0.23 -2.61 2.68
CA GLY A 52 0.40 -1.29 2.08
C GLY A 52 -0.93 -0.69 1.60
N ALA A 53 -1.80 -1.50 1.00
CA ALA A 53 -3.12 -1.07 0.54
C ALA A 53 -4.00 -0.59 1.70
N ILE A 54 -4.02 -1.33 2.81
CA ILE A 54 -4.78 -0.97 4.02
C ILE A 54 -4.27 0.37 4.57
N VAL A 55 -2.96 0.52 4.72
CA VAL A 55 -2.35 1.77 5.18
C VAL A 55 -2.67 2.93 4.24
N GLY A 56 -2.51 2.73 2.93
CA GLY A 56 -2.82 3.72 1.90
C GLY A 56 -4.29 4.14 1.95
N PHE A 57 -5.21 3.19 2.07
CA PHE A 57 -6.64 3.46 2.17
C PHE A 57 -6.97 4.34 3.39
N VAL A 58 -6.43 4.01 4.56
CA VAL A 58 -6.61 4.80 5.80
C VAL A 58 -6.06 6.22 5.61
N VAL A 59 -4.86 6.36 5.05
CA VAL A 59 -4.26 7.67 4.73
C VAL A 59 -5.16 8.47 3.78
N GLY A 60 -5.67 7.85 2.72
CA GLY A 60 -6.57 8.48 1.77
C GLY A 60 -7.90 8.91 2.39
N LEU A 61 -8.47 8.11 3.31
CA LEU A 61 -9.65 8.48 4.07
C LEU A 61 -9.42 9.68 4.98
N VAL A 62 -8.30 9.72 5.70
CA VAL A 62 -7.94 10.84 6.60
C VAL A 62 -7.70 12.11 5.79
N ARG A 63 -6.95 12.01 4.68
CA ARG A 63 -6.63 13.17 3.83
C ARG A 63 -7.87 13.73 3.12
N GLY A 64 -8.74 12.87 2.58
CA GLY A 64 -9.95 13.27 1.88
C GLY A 64 -11.07 13.79 2.80
N GLY A 65 -10.91 13.70 4.13
CA GLY A 65 -11.84 14.29 5.10
C GLY A 65 -11.55 15.75 5.46
N ARG A 66 -10.42 16.32 5.01
CA ARG A 66 -9.96 17.67 5.40
C ARG A 66 -10.50 18.80 4.53
N SER A 67 -11.54 18.56 3.74
CA SER A 67 -12.15 19.60 2.89
C SER A 67 -13.33 20.28 3.60
N SER A 68 -13.03 21.49 4.11
CA SER A 68 -13.94 22.63 4.37
C SER A 68 -14.72 22.65 5.70
N ALA A 69 -14.08 23.17 6.76
CA ALA A 69 -14.76 24.04 7.71
C ALA A 69 -14.38 25.48 7.36
N PRO A 70 -15.33 26.39 7.01
CA PRO A 70 -15.02 27.82 6.91
C PRO A 70 -14.59 28.35 8.29
N PRO A 71 -13.59 29.23 8.38
CA PRO A 71 -13.42 30.06 9.56
C PRO A 71 -14.69 30.89 9.73
N GLN A 72 -15.40 30.70 10.85
CA GLN A 72 -16.44 31.63 11.27
C GLN A 72 -15.73 32.86 11.86
N ALA A 73 -15.72 33.97 11.11
CA ALA A 73 -15.48 35.32 11.60
C ALA A 73 -16.10 36.32 10.64
#